data_AF-A0A4R9WPP3-F1
#
_entry.id   AF-A0A4R9WPP3-F1
#
_cell.length_a   1.000
_cell.length_b   1.000
_cell.length_c   1.000
_cell.angle_alpha   90.00
_cell.angle_beta   90.00
_cell.angle_gamma   90.00
#
_symmetry.space_group_name_H-M   'P 1'
#
loop_
_entity.id
_entity.type
_entity.pdbx_description
1 polymer ?
#
loop_
_entity_poly.entity_id
_entity_poly.type
_entity_poly.pdbx_seq_one_letter_code
_entity_poly.pdbx_strand_id
1 'polypeptide(L)' 'MGGLRTEIISDTSAFEDLEPHWWQLWRQSISATPFQSPAWLIPWWQTFAPGDLVAIAVWSADALVGLAPLYVERH' A
#
# COMPACT_ATOMS: atom_id res chain seq x y z
N MET A 1 -23.60 -8.11 0.28
CA MET A 1 -22.31 -7.68 0.85
C MET A 1 -21.23 -8.26 -0.04
N GLY A 2 -20.42 -7.41 -0.68
CA GLY A 2 -19.30 -7.88 -1.51
C GLY A 2 -18.24 -8.54 -0.62
N GLY A 3 -17.62 -9.61 -1.12
CA GLY A 3 -16.51 -10.27 -0.42
C GLY A 3 -15.26 -9.39 -0.40
N LEU A 4 -14.39 -9.64 0.57
CA LEU A 4 -13.05 -9.05 0.60
C LEU A 4 -12.11 -9.88 -0.28
N ARG A 5 -11.32 -9.20 -1.12
CA ARG A 5 -10.22 -9.79 -1.88
C ARG A 5 -8.91 -9.28 -1.30
N THR A 6 -7.94 -10.17 -1.08
CA THR A 6 -6.62 -9.81 -0.60
C THR A 6 -5.59 -10.12 -1.67
N GLU A 7 -4.66 -9.19 -1.87
CA GLU A 7 -3.56 -9.30 -2.83
C GLU A 7 -2.24 -9.03 -2.11
N ILE A 8 -1.22 -9.83 -2.45
CA ILE A 8 0.17 -9.56 -2.07
C ILE A 8 0.84 -8.95 -3.29
N ILE A 9 1.40 -7.75 -3.10
CA ILE A 9 2.09 -6.97 -4.12
C ILE A 9 3.57 -6.98 -3.78
N SER A 10 4.34 -7.63 -4.65
CA SER A 10 5.80 -7.71 -4.56
C SER A 10 6.51 -7.05 -5.74
N ASP A 11 5.74 -6.44 -6.65
CA ASP A 11 6.26 -5.70 -7.79
C ASP A 11 6.16 -4.20 -7.52
N THR A 12 7.24 -3.46 -7.80
CA THR A 12 7.31 -2.02 -7.53
C THR A 12 6.34 -1.23 -8.39
N SER A 13 6.13 -1.58 -9.67
CA SER A 13 5.18 -0.86 -10.53
C SER A 13 3.75 -1.04 -10.05
N ALA A 14 3.37 -2.27 -9.68
CA ALA A 14 2.06 -2.55 -9.10
C ALA A 14 1.84 -1.84 -7.75
N PHE A 15 2.91 -1.61 -6.97
CA PHE A 15 2.84 -0.83 -5.72
C PHE A 15 2.64 0.66 -5.98
N GLU A 16 3.30 1.21 -6.99
CA GLU A 16 3.12 2.60 -7.43
C GLU A 16 1.72 2.83 -8.02
N ASP A 17 1.21 1.86 -8.78
CA ASP A 17 -0.14 1.91 -9.37
C ASP A 17 -1.26 1.97 -8.32
N LEU A 18 -0.98 1.61 -7.05
CA LEU A 18 -1.94 1.80 -5.96
C LEU A 18 -2.18 3.27 -5.60
N GLU A 19 -1.32 4.21 -6.01
CA GLU A 19 -1.33 5.60 -5.54
C GLU A 19 -2.75 6.23 -5.52
N PRO A 20 -3.55 6.16 -6.61
CA PRO A 20 -4.86 6.80 -6.63
C PRO A 20 -5.82 6.20 -5.59
N HIS A 21 -5.79 4.88 -5.43
CA HIS A 21 -6.63 4.14 -4.47
C HIS A 21 -6.14 4.34 -3.04
N TRP A 22 -4.84 4.40 -2.83
CA TRP A 22 -4.22 4.69 -1.54
C TRP A 22 -4.57 6.10 -1.07
N TRP A 23 -4.54 7.10 -1.95
CA TRP A 23 -5.01 8.44 -1.62
C TRP A 23 -6.47 8.48 -1.14
N GLN A 24 -7.35 7.68 -1.77
CA GLN A 24 -8.74 7.55 -1.33
C GLN A 24 -8.83 6.91 0.06
N LEU A 25 -8.13 5.80 0.28
CA LEU A 25 -8.07 5.11 1.57
C LEU A 25 -7.54 6.03 2.68
N TRP A 26 -6.42 6.72 2.43
CA TRP A 26 -5.77 7.60 3.41
C TRP A 26 -6.69 8.74 3.85
N ARG A 27 -7.39 9.39 2.91
CA ARG A 27 -8.33 10.49 3.22
C ARG A 27 -9.54 10.05 4.04
N GLN A 28 -9.94 8.79 3.95
CA GLN A 28 -11.10 8.25 4.68
C GLN A 28 -10.74 7.75 6.09
N SER A 29 -9.45 7.54 6.37
CA SER A 29 -8.97 7.03 7.64
C SER A 29 -8.71 8.17 8.63
N ILE A 30 -9.55 8.28 9.65
CA ILE A 30 -9.44 9.30 10.71
C ILE A 30 -8.11 9.18 11.48
N SER A 31 -7.55 7.97 11.55
CA SER A 31 -6.31 7.68 12.26
C SER A 31 -5.08 7.65 11.34
N ALA A 32 -5.21 7.96 10.06
CA ALA A 32 -4.07 7.96 9.15
C ALA A 32 -3.06 9.05 9.52
N THR A 33 -1.80 8.67 9.55
CA THR A 33 -0.68 9.59 9.77
C THR A 33 -0.06 10.01 8.43
N PRO A 34 0.65 11.15 8.35
CA PRO A 34 1.37 11.53 7.15
C PRO A 34 2.37 10.47 6.66
N PHE A 35 2.97 9.70 7.57
CA PHE A 35 3.92 8.62 7.27
C PHE A 35 3.27 7.39 6.62
N GLN A 36 1.94 7.31 6.62
CA GLN A 36 1.17 6.28 5.93
C GLN A 36 0.62 6.76 4.58
N SER A 37 0.93 7.98 4.15
CA SER A 37 0.48 8.52 2.88
C SER A 37 1.31 7.98 1.70
N PRO A 38 0.73 7.87 0.49
CA PRO A 38 1.51 7.51 -0.70
C PRO A 38 2.61 8.53 -0.99
N ALA A 39 2.40 9.83 -0.70
CA ALA A 39 3.42 10.87 -0.85
C ALA A 39 4.68 10.64 0.01
N TRP A 40 4.56 9.89 1.10
CA TRP A 40 5.72 9.52 1.93
C TRP A 40 6.31 8.19 1.50
N LEU A 41 5.47 7.15 1.41
CA LEU A 41 5.95 5.77 1.30
C LEU A 41 6.35 5.34 -0.11
N ILE A 42 5.76 5.92 -1.17
CA ILE A 42 6.20 5.63 -2.54
C ILE A 42 7.62 6.17 -2.77
N PRO A 43 7.93 7.45 -2.51
CA PRO A 43 9.30 7.94 -2.64
C PRO A 43 10.28 7.26 -1.69
N TRP A 44 9.85 6.94 -0.46
CA TRP A 44 10.68 6.20 0.49
C TRP A 44 11.06 4.83 -0.07
N TRP A 45 10.09 4.09 -0.64
CA TRP A 45 10.36 2.80 -1.27
C TRP A 45 11.32 2.94 -2.44
N GLN A 46 11.05 3.89 -3.36
CA GLN A 46 11.90 4.16 -4.52
C GLN A 46 13.35 4.52 -4.16
N THR A 47 13.55 5.18 -3.01
CA THR A 47 14.87 5.65 -2.58
C THR A 47 15.63 4.60 -1.77
N PHE A 48 14.97 3.94 -0.82
CA PHE A 48 15.66 3.09 0.15
C PHE A 48 15.58 1.60 -0.16
N ALA A 49 14.43 1.11 -0.65
CA ALA A 49 14.16 -0.30 -0.99
C ALA A 49 15.01 -1.33 -0.20
N PRO A 50 14.95 -1.34 1.15
CA PRO A 50 15.93 -2.05 1.99
C PRO A 50 15.82 -3.58 1.92
N GLY A 51 14.87 -4.13 1.17
CA GLY A 51 14.63 -5.56 1.05
C GLY A 51 13.62 -5.89 -0.03
N ASP A 52 12.97 -7.04 0.11
CA ASP A 52 11.95 -7.50 -0.84
C ASP A 52 10.60 -6.84 -0.52
N LEU A 53 9.97 -6.18 -1.50
CA LEU A 53 8.63 -5.59 -1.33
C LEU A 53 7.59 -6.67 -0.99
N VAL A 54 6.78 -6.42 0.04
CA VAL A 54 5.62 -7.25 0.37
C VAL A 54 4.49 -6.36 0.88
N ALA A 55 3.82 -5.66 -0.03
CA ALA A 55 2.62 -4.91 0.33
C ALA A 55 1.39 -5.83 0.33
N ILE A 56 0.50 -5.65 1.30
CA ILE A 56 -0.77 -6.38 1.37
C ILE A 56 -1.89 -5.38 1.09
N ALA A 57 -2.62 -5.58 0.00
CA ALA A 57 -3.78 -4.79 -0.38
C ALA A 57 -5.07 -5.57 -0.11
N VAL A 58 -6.05 -4.93 0.52
CA VAL A 58 -7.38 -5.50 0.77
C VAL A 58 -8.41 -4.67 0.01
N TRP A 59 -9.18 -5.35 -0.82
CA TRP A 59 -10.16 -4.77 -1.72
C TRP A 59 -11.58 -5.21 -1.36
N SER A 60 -12.54 -4.30 -1.50
CA SER A 60 -13.97 -4.60 -1.54
C SER A 60 -14.50 -4.14 -2.90
N ALA A 61 -14.79 -5.08 -3.80
CA ALA A 61 -14.94 -4.78 -5.23
C ALA A 61 -13.69 -4.04 -5.76
N ASP A 62 -13.85 -2.82 -6.28
CA ASP A 62 -12.76 -2.01 -6.83
C ASP A 62 -12.23 -0.95 -5.83
N ALA A 63 -12.74 -0.95 -4.59
CA ALA A 63 -12.30 -0.02 -3.56
C ALA A 63 -11.21 -0.66 -2.70
N LEU A 64 -10.06 0.02 -2.58
CA LEU A 64 -9.02 -0.34 -1.64
C LEU A 64 -9.47 0.05 -0.22
N VAL A 65 -9.69 -0.95 0.63
CA VAL A 65 -10.22 -0.78 2.00
C VAL A 65 -9.18 -1.05 3.08
N GLY A 66 -8.00 -1.54 2.70
CA GLY A 66 -6.86 -1.71 3.59
C GLY A 66 -5.56 -1.84 2.81
N LEU A 67 -4.48 -1.31 3.38
CA LEU A 67 -3.14 -1.40 2.81
C LEU A 67 -2.10 -1.51 3.93
N ALA A 68 -1.25 -2.52 3.85
CA ALA A 68 -0.06 -2.67 4.67
C ALA A 68 1.19 -2.68 3.77
N PRO A 69 1.88 -1.54 3.61
CA PRO A 69 3.10 -1.43 2.81
C PRO A 69 4.29 -1.94 3.64
N LEU A 70 4.68 -3.20 3.43
CA LEU A 70 5.75 -3.87 4.19
C LEU A 70 6.89 -4.30 3.25
N TYR A 71 7.99 -4.73 3.85
CA TYR A 71 9.10 -5.36 3.15
C TYR A 71 9.74 -6.44 4.05
N VAL A 72 10.49 -7.34 3.42
CA VAL A 72 11.28 -8.36 4.12
C VAL A 72 12.76 -8.00 4.00
N GLU A 73 13.37 -7.64 5.12
CA GLU A 73 14.82 -7.52 5.24
C GLU A 73 15.43 -8.90 5.49
N ARG A 74 16.54 -9.22 4.82
CA ARG A 74 17.27 -10.47 4.99
C ARG A 74 18.65 -10.15 5.55
N HIS A 75 19.01 -10.80 6.67
CA HIS A 75 20.33 -10.74 7.29
C HIS A 75 21.09 -12.05 7.06
#